data_AF-A0AA86J2K3-F1
#
_entry.id   AF-A0AA86J2K3-F1
#
_cell.length_a   1.000
_cell.length_b   1.000
_cell.length_c   1.000
_cell.angle_alpha   90.00
_cell.angle_beta   90.00
_cell.angle_gamma   90.00
#
_symmetry.space_group_name_H-M   'P 1'
#
loop_
_entity.id
_entity.type
_entity.pdbx_description
1 polymer ?
#
loop_
_entity_poly.entity_id
_entity_poly.type
_entity_poly.pdbx_seq_one_letter_code
_entity_poly.pdbx_strand_id
1 'polypeptide(L)'
;MANPEAKNLGDLLGVSENAINREFPELTDLRNRLGIEGALRYGDDVLAAFAFSDPRLLSRGPAYYQKVEQRDAVQLFCSVLESFGVAMTAPHANSTLGFGSLAHVEEAVVANAWSALVTKVENLRPKRSDNWMEVVEYHNAYVITVAFLCSIGFALRPALEYPVRRCSLGTDYLALNDKESHDVTEFSEVPFGQTLKIQLDFYIKHLTQLSVKARNLECSDSIAQGISRVVGVDSPEALLFRITRKGLHPIGSADINSALRELGFDLPPNFGRHLIQSALAGLSRVEKSKVSRHGSIFLSANNAGVHLSPDHASSNVVHRAEGLFKRLSIIPISGIEA
;
A
#
# COMPACT_ATOMS: atom_id res chain seq x y z
N MET A 1 -11.90 -19.65 -9.02
CA MET A 1 -11.85 -20.75 -8.03
C MET A 1 -10.57 -21.55 -8.29
N ALA A 2 -9.71 -21.72 -7.29
CA ALA A 2 -8.47 -22.48 -7.43
C ALA A 2 -8.79 -23.97 -7.63
N ASN A 3 -8.11 -24.63 -8.58
CA ASN A 3 -8.22 -26.07 -8.76
C ASN A 3 -7.62 -26.77 -7.53
N PRO A 4 -8.41 -27.49 -6.71
CA PRO A 4 -7.91 -28.13 -5.49
C PRO A 4 -6.93 -29.29 -5.76
N GLU A 5 -6.77 -29.71 -7.02
CA GLU A 5 -5.85 -30.79 -7.42
C GLU A 5 -4.52 -30.31 -8.02
N ALA A 6 -4.36 -29.00 -8.26
CA ALA A 6 -3.09 -28.46 -8.74
C ALA A 6 -2.08 -28.37 -7.58
N LYS A 7 -1.44 -29.50 -7.26
CA LYS A 7 -0.27 -29.51 -6.36
C LYS A 7 0.80 -28.63 -6.99
N ASN A 8 1.18 -27.54 -6.31
CA ASN A 8 2.41 -26.87 -6.70
C ASN A 8 3.57 -27.88 -6.49
N LEU A 9 4.63 -27.82 -7.29
CA LEU A 9 5.73 -28.78 -7.21
C LEU A 9 6.39 -28.84 -5.80
N GLY A 10 6.25 -27.78 -4.99
CA GLY A 10 6.65 -27.72 -3.58
C GLY A 10 5.81 -28.62 -2.67
N ASP A 11 4.51 -28.77 -2.91
CA ASP A 11 3.62 -29.68 -2.17
C ASP A 11 3.95 -31.15 -2.48
N LEU A 12 4.43 -31.44 -3.70
CA LEU A 12 4.92 -32.77 -4.10
C LEU A 12 6.24 -33.15 -3.43
N LEU A 13 7.02 -32.17 -2.97
CA LEU A 13 8.36 -32.36 -2.41
C LEU A 13 8.44 -32.08 -0.91
N GLY A 14 7.32 -31.79 -0.25
CA GLY A 14 7.22 -31.68 1.21
C GLY A 14 7.89 -30.45 1.83
N VAL A 15 8.19 -29.41 1.05
CA VAL A 15 8.84 -28.18 1.54
C VAL A 15 8.02 -26.95 1.13
N SER A 16 7.47 -26.25 2.13
CA SER A 16 6.68 -25.04 1.88
C SER A 16 7.56 -23.81 1.62
N GLU A 17 7.11 -22.91 0.74
CA GLU A 17 7.79 -21.63 0.46
C GLU A 17 7.98 -20.78 1.72
N ASN A 18 7.03 -20.84 2.66
CA ASN A 18 7.09 -20.13 3.94
C ASN A 18 8.24 -20.62 4.84
N ALA A 19 8.56 -21.91 4.79
CA ALA A 19 9.70 -22.46 5.54
C ALA A 19 11.03 -21.95 4.98
N ILE A 20 11.19 -21.96 3.65
CA ILE A 20 12.40 -21.45 2.98
C ILE A 20 12.62 -19.96 3.29
N ASN A 21 11.57 -19.14 3.19
CA ASN A 21 11.66 -17.71 3.43
C ASN A 21 11.98 -17.35 4.90
N ARG A 22 11.61 -18.23 5.85
CA ARG A 22 11.84 -18.02 7.29
C ARG A 22 13.20 -18.52 7.75
N GLU A 23 13.64 -19.67 7.24
CA GLU A 23 14.84 -20.37 7.70
C GLU A 23 16.09 -19.99 6.89
N PHE A 24 15.91 -19.55 5.63
CA PHE A 24 17.02 -19.29 4.70
C PHE A 24 16.82 -17.96 3.94
N PRO A 25 16.93 -16.80 4.61
CA PRO A 25 16.73 -15.49 3.97
C PRO A 25 17.71 -15.21 2.81
N GLU A 26 18.92 -15.78 2.87
CA GLU A 26 19.93 -15.66 1.80
C GLU A 26 19.49 -16.34 0.49
N LEU A 27 18.78 -17.47 0.57
CA LEU A 27 18.23 -18.14 -0.61
C LEU A 27 17.11 -17.31 -1.24
N THR A 28 16.33 -16.62 -0.43
CA THR A 28 15.31 -15.67 -0.92
C THR A 28 15.98 -14.51 -1.65
N ASP A 29 17.10 -14.00 -1.13
CA ASP A 29 17.85 -12.93 -1.76
C ASP A 29 18.52 -13.37 -3.07
N LEU A 30 19.09 -14.58 -3.12
CA LEU A 30 19.64 -15.15 -4.35
C LEU A 30 18.56 -15.33 -5.44
N ARG A 31 17.40 -15.92 -5.11
CA ARG A 31 16.25 -16.05 -6.02
C ARG A 31 15.81 -14.69 -6.56
N ASN A 32 15.79 -13.69 -5.68
CA ASN A 32 15.47 -12.32 -6.01
C ASN A 32 16.46 -11.71 -7.01
N ARG A 33 17.77 -11.96 -6.84
CA ARG A 33 18.82 -11.50 -7.77
C ARG A 33 18.75 -12.20 -9.12
N LEU A 34 18.55 -13.52 -9.11
CA LEU A 34 18.39 -14.31 -10.34
C LEU A 34 17.17 -13.85 -11.14
N GLY A 35 16.08 -13.45 -10.48
CA GLY A 35 14.93 -12.85 -11.14
C GLY A 35 15.23 -11.50 -11.81
N ILE A 36 16.18 -10.71 -11.30
CA ILE A 36 16.58 -9.42 -11.90
C ILE A 36 17.42 -9.68 -13.15
N GLU A 37 18.50 -10.45 -12.99
CA GLU A 37 19.41 -10.79 -14.09
C GLU A 37 18.69 -11.56 -15.20
N GLY A 38 17.78 -12.45 -14.82
CA GLY A 38 16.96 -13.20 -15.75
C GLY A 38 16.02 -12.30 -16.57
N ALA A 39 15.43 -11.27 -15.97
CA ALA A 39 14.45 -10.41 -16.64
C ALA A 39 15.14 -9.61 -17.74
N LEU A 40 16.34 -9.12 -17.45
CA LEU A 40 17.18 -8.39 -18.41
C LEU A 40 17.59 -9.26 -19.61
N ARG A 41 17.78 -10.57 -19.40
CA ARG A 41 18.30 -11.49 -20.43
C ARG A 41 17.21 -12.22 -21.23
N TYR A 42 16.11 -12.57 -20.57
CA TYR A 42 15.13 -13.53 -21.11
C TYR A 42 13.70 -12.99 -21.17
N GLY A 43 13.41 -11.82 -20.58
CA GLY A 43 12.07 -11.23 -20.54
C GLY A 43 11.24 -11.63 -19.32
N ASP A 44 10.28 -10.77 -18.98
CA ASP A 44 9.42 -10.89 -17.80
C ASP A 44 8.43 -12.08 -17.88
N ASP A 45 7.97 -12.40 -19.08
CA ASP A 45 7.04 -13.50 -19.39
C ASP A 45 7.67 -14.86 -19.13
N VAL A 46 8.90 -15.07 -19.62
CA VAL A 46 9.67 -16.31 -19.40
C VAL A 46 9.91 -16.53 -17.91
N LEU A 47 10.31 -15.48 -17.18
CA LEU A 47 10.51 -15.62 -15.74
C LEU A 47 9.20 -15.82 -14.96
N ALA A 48 8.09 -15.23 -15.40
CA ALA A 48 6.78 -15.48 -14.81
C ALA A 48 6.40 -16.97 -14.95
N ALA A 49 6.67 -17.58 -16.11
CA ALA A 49 6.46 -19.00 -16.34
C ALA A 49 7.33 -19.89 -15.41
N PHE A 50 8.60 -19.51 -15.16
CA PHE A 50 9.46 -20.22 -14.20
C PHE A 50 9.00 -20.05 -12.75
N ALA A 51 8.62 -18.83 -12.33
CA ALA A 51 8.09 -18.58 -10.99
C ALA A 51 6.70 -19.22 -10.79
N PHE A 52 5.95 -19.43 -11.87
CA PHE A 52 4.68 -20.16 -11.86
C PHE A 52 4.93 -21.64 -11.56
N SER A 53 5.84 -22.26 -12.31
CA SER A 53 6.12 -23.70 -12.25
C SER A 53 6.74 -24.14 -10.94
N ASP A 54 7.74 -23.39 -10.46
CA ASP A 54 8.35 -23.63 -9.17
C ASP A 54 8.75 -22.30 -8.52
N PRO A 55 7.96 -21.79 -7.56
CA PRO A 55 8.30 -20.55 -6.87
C PRO A 55 9.64 -20.66 -6.15
N ARG A 56 10.13 -21.86 -5.79
CA ARG A 56 11.44 -22.03 -5.12
C ARG A 56 12.61 -21.66 -6.04
N LEU A 57 12.42 -21.72 -7.36
CA LEU A 57 13.44 -21.28 -8.34
C LEU A 57 13.49 -19.76 -8.45
N LEU A 58 12.32 -19.12 -8.49
CA LEU A 58 12.18 -17.66 -8.58
C LEU A 58 11.04 -17.17 -7.69
N SER A 59 11.36 -16.26 -6.77
CA SER A 59 10.36 -15.67 -5.86
C SER A 59 9.33 -14.86 -6.62
N ARG A 60 8.05 -15.03 -6.28
CA ARG A 60 6.91 -14.27 -6.85
C ARG A 60 6.84 -12.82 -6.33
N GLY A 61 7.37 -12.55 -5.13
CA GLY A 61 7.21 -11.27 -4.43
C GLY A 61 7.88 -10.06 -5.07
N PRO A 62 9.11 -10.18 -5.62
CA PRO A 62 9.73 -9.12 -6.40
C PRO A 62 9.54 -9.27 -7.92
N ALA A 63 9.15 -10.46 -8.34
CA ALA A 63 8.70 -10.85 -9.67
C ALA A 63 7.23 -10.50 -9.89
N TYR A 64 6.79 -9.33 -9.40
CA TYR A 64 5.52 -8.77 -9.85
C TYR A 64 5.71 -8.40 -11.33
N TYR A 65 5.59 -9.39 -12.20
CA TYR A 65 5.64 -9.28 -13.66
C TYR A 65 4.32 -8.66 -14.09
N GLN A 66 4.19 -7.37 -13.81
CA GLN A 66 2.94 -6.61 -13.86
C GLN A 66 2.35 -6.43 -15.27
N LYS A 67 3.06 -6.90 -16.31
CA LYS A 67 2.56 -6.96 -17.70
C LYS A 67 2.15 -8.37 -18.13
N VAL A 68 2.37 -9.36 -17.28
CA VAL A 68 2.10 -10.76 -17.55
C VAL A 68 0.92 -11.14 -16.67
N GLU A 69 -0.21 -11.41 -17.30
CA GLU A 69 -1.33 -11.96 -16.55
C GLU A 69 -0.97 -13.38 -16.10
N GLN A 70 -1.50 -13.83 -14.97
CA GLN A 70 -1.26 -15.19 -14.49
C GLN A 70 -1.57 -16.23 -15.57
N ARG A 71 -2.61 -15.99 -16.37
CA ARG A 71 -2.98 -16.85 -17.50
C ARG A 71 -1.87 -16.94 -18.56
N ASP A 72 -1.20 -15.83 -18.87
CA ASP A 72 -0.18 -15.78 -19.92
C ASP A 72 1.08 -16.53 -19.46
N ALA A 73 1.46 -16.37 -18.18
CA ALA A 73 2.56 -17.12 -17.57
C ALA A 73 2.29 -18.64 -17.56
N VAL A 74 1.05 -19.04 -17.24
CA VAL A 74 0.62 -20.45 -17.28
C VAL A 74 0.69 -20.99 -18.70
N GLN A 75 0.15 -20.25 -19.67
CA GLN A 75 0.14 -20.64 -21.08
C GLN A 75 1.55 -20.81 -21.62
N LEU A 76 2.46 -19.87 -21.33
CA LEU A 76 3.86 -19.95 -21.73
C LEU A 76 4.57 -21.15 -21.08
N PHE A 77 4.31 -21.44 -19.81
CA PHE A 77 4.87 -22.62 -19.17
C PHE A 77 4.37 -23.93 -19.82
N CYS A 78 3.07 -24.02 -20.10
CA CYS A 78 2.48 -25.18 -20.76
C CYS A 78 3.03 -25.38 -22.18
N SER A 79 3.18 -24.31 -22.98
CA SER A 79 3.70 -24.42 -24.34
C SER A 79 5.15 -24.91 -24.39
N VAL A 80 5.98 -24.51 -23.41
CA VAL A 80 7.33 -25.05 -23.27
C VAL A 80 7.30 -26.55 -22.98
N LEU A 81 6.45 -27.03 -22.08
CA LEU A 81 6.34 -28.47 -21.77
C LEU A 81 5.83 -29.28 -22.97
N GLU A 82 4.86 -28.76 -23.73
CA GLU A 82 4.37 -29.37 -24.96
C GLU A 82 5.47 -29.54 -26.01
N SER A 83 6.40 -28.57 -26.11
CA SER A 83 7.55 -28.66 -27.02
C SER A 83 8.50 -29.83 -26.72
N PHE A 84 8.48 -30.34 -25.48
CA PHE A 84 9.22 -31.53 -25.06
C PHE A 84 8.37 -32.82 -25.13
N GLY A 85 7.17 -32.77 -25.72
CA GLY A 85 6.27 -33.91 -25.85
C GLY A 85 5.49 -34.24 -24.58
N VAL A 86 5.48 -33.34 -23.59
CA VAL A 86 4.66 -33.48 -22.37
C VAL A 86 3.30 -32.85 -22.62
N ALA A 87 2.27 -33.68 -22.80
CA ALA A 87 0.90 -33.20 -22.99
C ALA A 87 0.40 -32.51 -21.72
N MET A 88 0.07 -31.22 -21.81
CA MET A 88 -0.42 -30.41 -20.69
C MET A 88 -1.75 -29.75 -21.07
N THR A 89 -2.80 -30.01 -20.29
CA THR A 89 -3.98 -29.13 -20.30
C THR A 89 -3.68 -27.92 -19.43
N ALA A 90 -3.52 -26.75 -20.05
CA ALA A 90 -3.45 -25.50 -19.30
C ALA A 90 -4.69 -25.40 -18.41
N PRO A 91 -4.55 -25.29 -17.07
CA PRO A 91 -5.70 -25.08 -16.20
C PRO A 91 -6.44 -23.84 -16.69
N HIS A 92 -7.78 -23.87 -16.68
CA HIS A 92 -8.61 -22.71 -17.06
C HIS A 92 -8.28 -21.52 -16.15
N ALA A 93 -7.31 -20.72 -16.59
CA ALA A 93 -6.86 -19.52 -15.92
C ALA A 93 -7.69 -18.36 -16.47
N ASN A 94 -8.92 -18.20 -15.97
CA ASN A 94 -9.74 -17.00 -16.23
C ASN A 94 -9.25 -15.78 -15.41
N SER A 95 -8.04 -15.86 -14.84
CA SER A 95 -7.49 -14.83 -13.98
C SER A 95 -6.77 -13.78 -14.83
N THR A 96 -7.33 -12.58 -14.89
CA THR A 96 -6.69 -11.36 -15.41
C THR A 96 -5.79 -10.70 -14.36
N LEU A 97 -5.57 -11.37 -13.22
CA LEU A 97 -4.63 -10.90 -12.20
C LEU A 97 -3.23 -10.85 -12.79
N GLY A 98 -2.52 -9.76 -12.53
CA GLY A 98 -1.07 -9.71 -12.77
C GLY A 98 -0.37 -10.83 -11.99
N PHE A 99 0.64 -11.45 -12.60
CA PHE A 99 1.41 -12.50 -11.96
C PHE A 99 2.03 -12.02 -10.63
N GLY A 100 1.86 -12.81 -9.57
CA GLY A 100 2.26 -12.44 -8.19
C GLY A 100 1.24 -11.60 -7.41
N SER A 101 0.18 -11.08 -8.05
CA SER A 101 -0.89 -10.37 -7.33
C SER A 101 -1.82 -11.32 -6.58
N LEU A 102 -2.19 -10.93 -5.35
CA LEU A 102 -3.17 -11.65 -4.52
C LEU A 102 -4.61 -11.20 -4.78
N ALA A 103 -4.80 -10.01 -5.34
CA ALA A 103 -6.12 -9.45 -5.60
C ALA A 103 -6.14 -8.57 -6.87
N HIS A 104 -7.30 -8.49 -7.51
CA HIS A 104 -7.58 -7.50 -8.55
C HIS A 104 -8.23 -6.31 -7.87
N VAL A 105 -7.76 -5.11 -8.16
CA VAL A 105 -8.37 -3.88 -7.65
C VAL A 105 -8.68 -3.00 -8.85
N GLU A 106 -9.96 -2.92 -9.17
CA GLU A 106 -10.42 -2.10 -10.28
C GLU A 106 -10.36 -0.61 -9.91
N GLU A 107 -9.66 0.19 -10.73
CA GLU A 107 -9.54 1.65 -10.52
C GLU A 107 -10.93 2.31 -10.42
N ALA A 108 -11.91 1.85 -11.20
CA ALA A 108 -13.28 2.37 -11.17
C ALA A 108 -13.98 2.17 -9.82
N VAL A 109 -13.81 1.01 -9.19
CA VAL A 109 -14.41 0.74 -7.87
C VAL A 109 -13.76 1.61 -6.80
N VAL A 110 -12.44 1.79 -6.86
CA VAL A 110 -11.71 2.68 -5.94
C VAL A 110 -12.11 4.14 -6.13
N ALA A 111 -12.27 4.60 -7.37
CA ALA A 111 -12.72 5.95 -7.68
C ALA A 111 -14.14 6.22 -7.15
N ASN A 112 -15.05 5.26 -7.32
CA ASN A 112 -16.41 5.34 -6.77
C ASN A 112 -16.40 5.36 -5.23
N ALA A 113 -15.57 4.51 -4.61
CA ALA A 113 -15.38 4.50 -3.16
C ALA A 113 -14.84 5.83 -2.62
N TRP A 114 -13.86 6.40 -3.31
CA TRP A 114 -13.32 7.73 -3.00
C TRP A 114 -14.42 8.79 -3.10
N SER A 115 -15.18 8.81 -4.20
CA SER A 115 -16.29 9.75 -4.38
C SER A 115 -17.31 9.65 -3.26
N ALA A 116 -17.70 8.43 -2.86
CA ALA A 116 -18.67 8.22 -1.78
C ALA A 116 -18.14 8.69 -0.42
N LEU A 117 -16.86 8.45 -0.12
CA LEU A 117 -16.21 8.95 1.09
C LEU A 117 -16.18 10.47 1.13
N VAL A 118 -15.82 11.12 0.01
CA VAL A 118 -15.83 12.59 -0.11
C VAL A 118 -17.25 13.15 0.07
N THR A 119 -18.26 12.56 -0.59
CA THR A 119 -19.66 12.97 -0.41
C THR A 119 -20.09 12.85 1.05
N LYS A 120 -19.71 11.77 1.75
CA LYS A 120 -20.00 11.62 3.19
C LYS A 120 -19.37 12.74 4.01
N VAL A 121 -18.10 13.08 3.75
CA VAL A 121 -17.42 14.20 4.44
C VAL A 121 -18.11 15.53 4.18
N GLU A 122 -18.42 15.84 2.92
CA GLU A 122 -19.02 17.13 2.56
C GLU A 122 -20.45 17.28 3.12
N ASN A 123 -21.22 16.19 3.18
CA ASN A 123 -22.54 16.19 3.82
C ASN A 123 -22.48 16.44 5.34
N LEU A 124 -21.34 16.11 5.97
CA LEU A 124 -21.09 16.31 7.39
C LEU A 124 -20.34 17.62 7.70
N ARG A 125 -20.06 18.46 6.69
CA ARG A 125 -19.23 19.65 6.88
C ARG A 125 -19.80 20.55 7.99
N PRO A 126 -19.00 20.92 9.02
CA PRO A 126 -19.56 21.56 10.20
C PRO A 126 -20.09 22.97 9.90
N LYS A 127 -21.23 23.32 10.48
CA LYS A 127 -21.79 24.67 10.48
C LYS A 127 -21.39 25.42 11.74
N ARG A 128 -21.61 26.74 11.77
CA ARG A 128 -21.30 27.59 12.93
C ARG A 128 -22.05 27.19 14.20
N SER A 129 -23.23 26.59 14.05
CA SER A 129 -24.11 26.18 15.15
C SER A 129 -23.84 24.77 15.68
N ASP A 130 -22.91 24.04 15.07
CA ASP A 130 -22.74 22.62 15.36
C ASP A 130 -22.12 22.38 16.74
N ASN A 131 -22.61 21.35 17.41
CA ASN A 131 -22.11 20.92 18.71
C ASN A 131 -20.89 19.99 18.56
N TRP A 132 -20.27 19.65 19.69
CA TRP A 132 -19.06 18.82 19.70
C TRP A 132 -19.24 17.44 19.02
N MET A 133 -20.39 16.80 19.17
CA MET A 133 -20.64 15.48 18.58
C MET A 133 -20.72 15.52 17.06
N GLU A 134 -21.31 16.58 16.49
CA GLU A 134 -21.36 16.80 15.04
C GLU A 134 -19.95 17.06 14.48
N VAL A 135 -19.13 17.84 15.20
CA VAL A 135 -17.71 18.05 14.85
C VAL A 135 -16.91 16.75 14.90
N VAL A 136 -17.18 15.89 15.89
CA VAL A 136 -16.57 14.55 16.01
C VAL A 136 -16.98 13.65 14.85
N GLU A 137 -18.26 13.64 14.47
CA GLU A 137 -18.75 12.84 13.35
C GLU A 137 -18.08 13.27 12.04
N TYR A 138 -17.99 14.57 11.78
CA TYR A 138 -17.25 15.12 10.66
C TYR A 138 -15.77 14.69 10.67
N HIS A 139 -15.07 14.91 11.78
CA HIS A 139 -13.65 14.55 11.91
C HIS A 139 -13.44 13.05 11.64
N ASN A 140 -14.28 12.20 12.22
CA ASN A 140 -14.20 10.75 12.07
C ASN A 140 -14.47 10.28 10.64
N ALA A 141 -15.28 11.01 9.86
CA ALA A 141 -15.42 10.76 8.42
C ALA A 141 -14.21 11.28 7.63
N TYR A 142 -13.75 12.49 7.94
CA TYR A 142 -12.64 13.16 7.27
C TYR A 142 -11.34 12.36 7.40
N VAL A 143 -10.98 11.91 8.61
CA VAL A 143 -9.77 11.12 8.85
C VAL A 143 -9.78 9.78 8.13
N ILE A 144 -10.95 9.14 7.94
CA ILE A 144 -11.06 7.90 7.17
C ILE A 144 -10.74 8.16 5.71
N THR A 145 -11.23 9.25 5.14
CA THR A 145 -10.92 9.66 3.77
C THR A 145 -9.43 9.95 3.59
N VAL A 146 -8.80 10.64 4.56
CA VAL A 146 -7.35 10.86 4.57
C VAL A 146 -6.59 9.55 4.69
N ALA A 147 -7.00 8.65 5.59
CA ALA A 147 -6.36 7.36 5.78
C ALA A 147 -6.51 6.44 4.55
N PHE A 148 -7.64 6.51 3.85
CA PHE A 148 -7.86 5.84 2.56
C PHE A 148 -6.82 6.30 1.54
N LEU A 149 -6.63 7.62 1.39
CA LEU A 149 -5.60 8.18 0.50
C LEU A 149 -4.19 7.74 0.91
N CYS A 150 -3.84 7.85 2.20
CA CYS A 150 -2.55 7.42 2.72
C CYS A 150 -2.30 5.92 2.50
N SER A 151 -3.34 5.08 2.59
CA SER A 151 -3.21 3.64 2.36
C SER A 151 -2.76 3.30 0.94
N ILE A 152 -3.25 4.07 -0.05
CA ILE A 152 -2.84 3.97 -1.45
C ILE A 152 -1.45 4.58 -1.61
N GLY A 153 -1.30 5.84 -1.23
CA GLY A 153 -0.10 6.64 -1.44
C GLY A 153 1.18 6.06 -0.84
N PHE A 154 1.08 5.55 0.38
CA PHE A 154 2.20 4.95 1.09
C PHE A 154 2.23 3.43 0.98
N ALA A 155 1.35 2.82 0.16
CA ALA A 155 1.24 1.37 0.05
C ALA A 155 1.18 0.66 1.41
N LEU A 156 0.34 1.15 2.34
CA LEU A 156 0.30 0.67 3.71
C LEU A 156 -0.18 -0.80 3.76
N ARG A 157 0.40 -1.58 4.66
CA ARG A 157 -0.03 -2.96 4.96
C ARG A 157 -1.23 -2.95 5.90
N PRO A 158 -1.96 -4.06 6.04
CA PRO A 158 -3.04 -4.13 6.99
C PRO A 158 -2.43 -4.06 8.38
N ALA A 159 -2.88 -3.09 9.18
CA ALA A 159 -2.38 -2.85 10.52
C ALA A 159 -3.52 -2.40 11.43
N LEU A 160 -3.34 -2.64 12.73
CA LEU A 160 -4.24 -2.11 13.77
C LEU A 160 -4.11 -0.58 13.87
N GLU A 161 -2.90 -0.07 13.65
CA GLU A 161 -2.59 1.36 13.60
C GLU A 161 -1.72 1.60 12.37
N TYR A 162 -2.08 2.60 11.57
CA TYR A 162 -1.21 3.05 10.49
C TYR A 162 -0.02 3.86 11.01
N PRO A 163 1.21 3.56 10.55
CA PRO A 163 2.44 4.16 11.05
C PRO A 163 2.69 5.58 10.51
N VAL A 164 1.65 6.42 10.42
CA VAL A 164 1.75 7.80 9.98
C VAL A 164 1.83 8.69 11.23
N ARG A 165 3.01 9.26 11.48
CA ARG A 165 3.30 10.10 12.65
C ARG A 165 3.81 11.46 12.22
N ARG A 166 3.59 12.49 13.04
CA ARG A 166 4.01 13.86 12.70
C ARG A 166 5.53 13.99 12.58
N CYS A 167 6.27 13.32 13.46
CA CYS A 167 7.74 13.30 13.47
C CYS A 167 8.37 12.52 12.31
N SER A 168 7.59 11.68 11.62
CA SER A 168 8.07 10.88 10.50
C SER A 168 7.84 11.55 9.14
N LEU A 169 7.16 12.70 9.12
CA LEU A 169 6.85 13.46 7.90
C LEU A 169 7.96 14.46 7.57
N GLY A 170 8.71 14.17 6.51
CA GLY A 170 9.60 15.13 5.86
C GLY A 170 8.85 16.02 4.87
N THR A 171 9.59 16.87 4.16
CA THR A 171 9.01 17.83 3.19
C THR A 171 8.29 17.12 2.03
N ASP A 172 8.86 16.02 1.53
CA ASP A 172 8.37 15.29 0.35
C ASP A 172 8.43 13.75 0.53
N TYR A 173 8.58 13.29 1.77
CA TYR A 173 8.66 11.87 2.10
C TYR A 173 8.07 11.55 3.47
N LEU A 174 7.65 10.30 3.67
CA LEU A 174 7.27 9.74 4.97
C LEU A 174 8.24 8.61 5.33
N ALA A 175 8.87 8.70 6.49
CA ALA A 175 9.73 7.63 7.01
C ALA A 175 8.88 6.53 7.68
N LEU A 176 8.94 5.31 7.15
CA LEU A 176 8.17 4.16 7.64
C LEU A 176 9.09 3.00 8.03
N ASN A 177 8.73 2.27 9.07
CA ASN A 177 9.34 0.98 9.38
C ASN A 177 8.45 -0.16 8.83
N ASP A 178 9.04 -1.10 8.10
CA ASP A 178 8.30 -2.14 7.37
C ASP A 178 8.05 -3.42 8.19
N LYS A 179 8.81 -3.65 9.27
CA LYS A 179 8.63 -4.79 10.19
C LYS A 179 9.13 -4.48 11.61
N GLU A 180 8.32 -4.79 12.61
CA GLU A 180 8.78 -4.91 14.02
C GLU A 180 9.58 -6.20 14.28
N SER A 181 10.09 -6.87 13.23
CA SER A 181 10.91 -8.07 13.41
C SER A 181 12.28 -7.67 13.94
N HIS A 182 12.65 -8.28 15.08
CA HIS A 182 13.68 -7.89 16.04
C HIS A 182 15.11 -7.57 15.58
N ASP A 183 15.43 -7.57 14.28
CA ASP A 183 16.81 -7.36 13.80
C ASP A 183 16.95 -6.33 12.67
N VAL A 184 15.85 -5.70 12.18
CA VAL A 184 15.93 -4.68 11.12
C VAL A 184 15.15 -3.44 11.52
N THR A 185 15.84 -2.48 12.15
CA THR A 185 15.34 -1.18 12.60
C THR A 185 15.54 -0.06 11.56
N GLU A 186 15.55 -0.37 10.27
CA GLU A 186 15.80 0.64 9.25
C GLU A 186 14.50 1.32 8.78
N PHE A 187 14.42 2.63 9.02
CA PHE A 187 13.39 3.47 8.44
C PHE A 187 13.59 3.59 6.94
N SER A 188 12.54 3.34 6.18
CA SER A 188 12.50 3.55 4.73
C SER A 188 11.75 4.84 4.42
N GLU A 189 12.39 5.74 3.69
CA GLU A 189 11.74 6.94 3.16
C GLU A 189 10.85 6.57 1.96
N VAL A 190 9.56 6.83 2.11
CA VAL A 190 8.57 6.67 1.04
C VAL A 190 8.30 8.06 0.45
N PRO A 191 8.74 8.34 -0.80
CA PRO A 191 8.50 9.63 -1.42
C PRO A 191 7.01 9.79 -1.76
N PHE A 192 6.50 11.03 -1.67
CA PHE A 192 5.13 11.34 -2.05
C PHE A 192 5.03 12.66 -2.81
N GLY A 193 3.99 12.76 -3.63
CA GLY A 193 3.74 13.93 -4.45
C GLY A 193 2.84 14.98 -3.82
N GLN A 194 2.50 15.98 -4.63
CA GLN A 194 1.74 17.14 -4.22
C GLN A 194 0.34 16.80 -3.68
N THR A 195 -0.33 15.76 -4.20
CA THR A 195 -1.68 15.39 -3.75
C THR A 195 -1.68 14.95 -2.28
N LEU A 196 -0.76 14.05 -1.92
CA LEU A 196 -0.60 13.60 -0.52
C LEU A 196 -0.10 14.72 0.37
N LYS A 197 0.85 15.53 -0.12
CA LYS A 197 1.39 16.68 0.61
C LYS A 197 0.28 17.66 1.00
N ILE A 198 -0.51 18.11 0.02
CA ILE A 198 -1.64 19.01 0.26
C ILE A 198 -2.64 18.40 1.22
N GLN A 199 -3.01 17.11 1.04
CA GLN A 199 -3.98 16.48 1.91
C GLN A 199 -3.50 16.39 3.36
N LEU A 200 -2.22 16.07 3.58
CA LEU A 200 -1.61 16.02 4.91
C LEU A 200 -1.51 17.42 5.53
N ASP A 201 -1.16 18.45 4.75
CA ASP A 201 -1.14 19.84 5.20
C ASP A 201 -2.55 20.30 5.62
N PHE A 202 -3.57 19.98 4.81
CA PHE A 202 -4.97 20.24 5.15
C PHE A 202 -5.40 19.48 6.41
N TYR A 203 -4.95 18.25 6.58
CA TYR A 203 -5.26 17.46 7.76
C TYR A 203 -4.58 18.03 9.02
N ILE A 204 -3.32 18.44 8.96
CA ILE A 204 -2.62 19.10 10.07
C ILE A 204 -3.30 20.44 10.44
N LYS A 205 -3.68 21.23 9.43
CA LYS A 205 -4.44 22.48 9.65
C LYS A 205 -5.79 22.18 10.30
N HIS A 206 -6.50 21.16 9.83
CA HIS A 206 -7.75 20.70 10.41
C HIS A 206 -7.59 20.31 11.88
N LEU A 207 -6.56 19.54 12.24
CA LEU A 207 -6.31 19.15 13.63
C LEU A 207 -6.03 20.35 14.54
N THR A 208 -5.30 21.36 14.03
CA THR A 208 -5.10 22.63 14.73
C THR A 208 -6.44 23.31 15.04
N GLN A 209 -7.33 23.41 14.04
CA GLN A 209 -8.66 24.01 14.22
C GLN A 209 -9.58 23.16 15.11
N LEU A 210 -9.51 21.84 14.98
CA LEU A 210 -10.25 20.90 15.80
C LEU A 210 -9.85 21.04 17.27
N SER A 211 -8.55 21.21 17.56
CA SER A 211 -8.08 21.45 18.94
C SER A 211 -8.65 22.74 19.54
N VAL A 212 -8.82 23.80 18.75
CA VAL A 212 -9.42 25.06 19.20
C VAL A 212 -10.93 24.87 19.43
N LYS A 213 -11.64 24.26 18.47
CA LYS A 213 -13.08 23.97 18.60
C LYS A 213 -13.38 23.05 19.78
N ALA A 214 -12.55 22.04 20.05
CA ALA A 214 -12.71 21.16 21.20
C ALA A 214 -12.75 21.93 22.52
N ARG A 215 -11.88 22.93 22.68
CA ARG A 215 -11.86 23.79 23.88
C ARG A 215 -13.09 24.71 23.95
N ASN A 216 -13.47 25.30 22.81
CA ASN A 216 -14.60 26.23 22.75
C ASN A 216 -15.97 25.55 22.96
N LEU A 217 -16.08 24.27 22.59
CA LEU A 217 -17.31 23.47 22.72
C LEU A 217 -17.31 22.62 24.00
N GLU A 218 -16.50 22.97 25.00
CA GLU A 218 -16.45 22.34 26.32
C GLU A 218 -16.27 20.81 26.27
N CYS A 219 -15.48 20.32 25.31
CA CYS A 219 -15.06 18.92 25.27
C CYS A 219 -14.18 18.59 26.50
N SER A 220 -14.08 17.30 26.86
CA SER A 220 -13.10 16.83 27.83
C SER A 220 -11.69 17.34 27.51
N ASP A 221 -11.04 17.93 28.52
CA ASP A 221 -9.66 18.43 28.45
C ASP A 221 -8.69 17.36 27.93
N SER A 222 -8.92 16.09 28.27
CA SER A 222 -8.07 14.98 27.82
C SER A 222 -8.02 14.84 26.30
N ILE A 223 -9.16 15.06 25.61
CA ILE A 223 -9.25 14.99 24.16
C ILE A 223 -8.59 16.22 23.54
N ALA A 224 -8.89 17.41 24.06
CA ALA A 224 -8.31 18.66 23.55
C ALA A 224 -6.78 18.67 23.68
N GLN A 225 -6.25 18.21 24.83
CA GLN A 225 -4.81 18.05 25.04
C GLN A 225 -4.22 16.96 24.15
N GLY A 226 -4.90 15.83 24.00
CA GLY A 226 -4.47 14.75 23.09
C GLY A 226 -4.29 15.26 21.66
N ILE A 227 -5.26 15.99 21.12
CA ILE A 227 -5.17 16.56 19.76
C ILE A 227 -3.98 17.53 19.67
N SER A 228 -3.78 18.39 20.69
CA SER A 228 -2.64 19.30 20.74
C SER A 228 -1.30 18.56 20.74
N ARG A 229 -1.19 17.41 21.43
CA ARG A 229 0.03 16.58 21.42
C ARG A 229 0.28 15.94 20.06
N VAL A 230 -0.74 15.42 19.39
CA VAL A 230 -0.59 14.81 18.05
C VAL A 230 -0.09 15.82 17.01
N VAL A 231 -0.53 17.08 17.08
CA VAL A 231 -0.13 18.14 16.13
C VAL A 231 1.33 18.58 16.30
N GLY A 232 1.93 18.37 17.48
CA GLY A 232 3.32 18.73 17.74
C GLY A 232 4.29 18.07 16.75
N VAL A 233 5.24 18.85 16.20
CA VAL A 233 6.14 18.39 15.12
C VAL A 233 6.93 17.14 15.52
N ASP A 234 7.39 17.07 16.76
CA ASP A 234 8.18 15.95 17.29
C ASP A 234 7.30 14.82 17.88
N SER A 235 5.98 14.88 17.67
CA SER A 235 5.06 13.93 18.29
C SER A 235 5.21 12.52 17.70
N PRO A 236 5.44 11.49 18.55
CA PRO A 236 5.45 10.10 18.13
C PRO A 236 4.03 9.49 18.10
N GLU A 237 3.00 10.24 18.49
CA GLU A 237 1.62 9.76 18.49
C GLU A 237 1.10 9.56 17.06
N ALA A 238 0.14 8.65 16.89
CA ALA A 238 -0.51 8.40 15.62
C ALA A 238 -1.18 9.67 15.09
N LEU A 239 -0.80 10.11 13.90
CA LEU A 239 -1.37 11.31 13.28
C LEU A 239 -2.84 11.08 12.87
N LEU A 240 -3.13 9.88 12.34
CA LEU A 240 -4.46 9.50 11.90
C LEU A 240 -5.21 8.84 13.06
N PHE A 241 -6.21 9.53 13.61
CA PHE A 241 -7.01 9.04 14.73
C PHE A 241 -8.48 9.41 14.58
N ARG A 242 -9.35 8.63 15.23
CA ARG A 242 -10.75 8.94 15.48
C ARG A 242 -10.94 9.45 16.90
N ILE A 243 -11.95 10.28 17.10
CA ILE A 243 -12.40 10.66 18.43
C ILE A 243 -13.53 9.71 18.84
N THR A 244 -13.35 9.07 19.98
CA THR A 244 -14.33 8.19 20.61
C THR A 244 -14.68 8.72 22.00
N ARG A 245 -15.69 8.13 22.65
CA ARG A 245 -16.01 8.41 24.05
C ARG A 245 -14.85 8.13 25.01
N LYS A 246 -13.90 7.26 24.62
CA LYS A 246 -12.74 6.86 25.44
C LYS A 246 -11.49 7.69 25.14
N GLY A 247 -11.57 8.66 24.23
CA GLY A 247 -10.42 9.46 23.77
C GLY A 247 -10.07 9.20 22.32
N LEU A 248 -8.80 9.44 21.97
CA LEU A 248 -8.28 9.31 20.61
C LEU A 248 -7.94 7.85 20.32
N HIS A 249 -8.44 7.32 19.21
CA HIS A 249 -8.19 5.96 18.76
C HIS A 249 -7.46 5.99 17.41
N PRO A 250 -6.24 5.44 17.28
CA PRO A 250 -5.53 5.41 16.01
C PRO A 250 -6.33 4.70 14.91
N ILE A 251 -6.19 5.17 13.66
CA ILE A 251 -6.84 4.53 12.51
C ILE A 251 -6.03 3.33 12.04
N GLY A 252 -6.71 2.21 11.88
CA GLY A 252 -6.20 1.01 11.24
C GLY A 252 -6.93 0.65 9.94
N SER A 253 -6.57 -0.50 9.40
CA SER A 253 -7.19 -1.01 8.16
C SER A 253 -8.63 -1.48 8.37
N ALA A 254 -8.95 -1.93 9.57
CA ALA A 254 -10.31 -2.33 9.93
C ALA A 254 -11.29 -1.15 9.88
N ASP A 255 -10.85 0.05 10.28
CA ASP A 255 -11.68 1.26 10.24
C ASP A 255 -12.06 1.65 8.81
N ILE A 256 -11.10 1.62 7.89
CA ILE A 256 -11.34 1.91 6.46
C ILE A 256 -12.30 0.87 5.88
N ASN A 257 -12.02 -0.42 6.10
CA ASN A 257 -12.86 -1.50 5.59
C ASN A 257 -14.29 -1.41 6.14
N SER A 258 -14.46 -1.06 7.41
CA SER A 258 -15.79 -0.84 8.00
C SER A 258 -16.52 0.31 7.30
N ALA A 259 -15.87 1.46 7.14
CA ALA A 259 -16.47 2.62 6.50
C ALA A 259 -16.82 2.39 5.02
N LEU A 260 -15.99 1.63 4.30
CA LEU A 260 -16.25 1.24 2.92
C LEU A 260 -17.45 0.30 2.81
N ARG A 261 -17.55 -0.69 3.69
CA ARG A 261 -18.68 -1.62 3.73
C ARG A 261 -20.00 -0.92 4.06
N GLU A 262 -19.99 0.04 4.98
CA GLU A 262 -21.15 0.90 5.26
C GLU A 262 -21.64 1.65 4.01
N LEU A 263 -20.71 2.00 3.10
CA LEU A 263 -20.98 2.67 1.84
C LEU A 263 -21.25 1.70 0.67
N GLY A 264 -21.31 0.38 0.92
CA GLY A 264 -21.59 -0.65 -0.08
C GLY A 264 -20.39 -1.11 -0.90
N PHE A 265 -19.17 -0.80 -0.48
CA PHE A 265 -17.94 -1.23 -1.15
C PHE A 265 -17.27 -2.39 -0.40
N ASP A 266 -16.90 -3.45 -1.11
CA ASP A 266 -16.11 -4.57 -0.60
C ASP A 266 -14.76 -4.64 -1.32
N LEU A 267 -13.83 -3.78 -0.88
CA LEU A 267 -12.46 -3.79 -1.38
C LEU A 267 -11.65 -4.89 -0.66
N PRO A 268 -10.73 -5.58 -1.37
CA PRO A 268 -9.90 -6.59 -0.75
C PRO A 268 -8.95 -5.97 0.30
N PRO A 269 -8.50 -6.74 1.30
CA PRO A 269 -7.38 -6.32 2.15
C PRO A 269 -6.20 -5.88 1.28
N ASN A 270 -5.43 -4.87 1.72
CA ASN A 270 -4.32 -4.30 0.95
C ASN A 270 -4.69 -3.67 -0.40
N PHE A 271 -5.97 -3.34 -0.67
CA PHE A 271 -6.35 -2.77 -1.96
C PHE A 271 -5.45 -1.58 -2.37
N GLY A 272 -5.14 -0.68 -1.43
CA GLY A 272 -4.33 0.51 -1.72
C GLY A 272 -2.90 0.16 -2.16
N ARG A 273 -2.28 -0.83 -1.49
CA ARG A 273 -0.97 -1.35 -1.87
C ARG A 273 -1.01 -2.03 -3.24
N HIS A 274 -2.01 -2.85 -3.53
CA HIS A 274 -2.15 -3.49 -4.84
C HIS A 274 -2.36 -2.46 -5.97
N LEU A 275 -3.14 -1.42 -5.70
CA LEU A 275 -3.45 -0.37 -6.67
C LEU A 275 -2.21 0.45 -7.04
N ILE A 276 -1.49 0.96 -6.05
CA ILE A 276 -0.28 1.75 -6.30
C ILE A 276 0.83 0.88 -6.91
N GLN A 277 0.98 -0.37 -6.48
CA GLN A 277 1.95 -1.28 -7.08
C GLN A 277 1.67 -1.52 -8.56
N SER A 278 0.39 -1.63 -8.94
CA SER A 278 -0.03 -1.76 -10.34
C SER A 278 0.24 -0.47 -11.14
N ALA A 279 0.01 0.70 -10.56
CA ALA A 279 0.32 1.98 -11.22
C ALA A 279 1.82 2.23 -11.44
N LEU A 280 2.66 1.63 -10.58
CA LEU A 280 4.12 1.66 -10.71
C LEU A 280 4.64 0.59 -11.69
N ALA A 281 3.75 -0.10 -12.42
CA ALA A 281 4.14 -1.04 -13.47
C ALA A 281 4.93 -0.35 -14.58
N GLY A 282 6.11 -0.90 -14.86
CA GLY A 282 7.07 -0.34 -15.81
C GLY A 282 8.18 0.51 -15.20
N LEU A 283 8.15 0.81 -13.90
CA LEU A 283 9.33 1.33 -13.21
C LEU A 283 10.34 0.23 -12.91
N SER A 284 11.58 0.62 -12.64
CA SER A 284 12.60 -0.30 -12.15
C SER A 284 12.21 -0.86 -10.78
N ARG A 285 12.78 -2.02 -10.44
CA ARG A 285 12.54 -2.64 -9.14
C ARG A 285 13.02 -1.77 -7.97
N VAL A 286 14.11 -1.02 -8.14
CA VAL A 286 14.65 -0.09 -7.13
C VAL A 286 13.61 1.00 -6.83
N GLU A 287 13.03 1.59 -7.86
CA GLU A 287 11.95 2.59 -7.75
C GLU A 287 10.73 2.03 -7.03
N LYS A 288 10.22 0.86 -7.46
CA LYS A 288 9.06 0.22 -6.79
C LYS A 288 9.33 -0.11 -5.32
N SER A 289 10.58 -0.41 -4.98
CA SER A 289 10.98 -0.77 -3.60
C SER A 289 10.99 0.41 -2.64
N LYS A 290 11.12 1.65 -3.14
CA LYS A 290 10.95 2.86 -2.33
C LYS A 290 9.54 2.95 -1.71
N VAL A 291 8.52 2.53 -2.45
CA VAL A 291 7.12 2.52 -1.97
C VAL A 291 6.77 1.18 -1.31
N SER A 292 7.20 0.07 -1.88
CA SER A 292 6.83 -1.27 -1.38
C SER A 292 7.66 -1.75 -0.18
N ARG A 293 8.76 -1.05 0.13
CA ARG A 293 9.68 -1.30 1.26
C ARG A 293 10.16 -2.76 1.32
N HIS A 294 10.53 -3.33 0.18
CA HIS A 294 11.08 -4.69 0.13
C HIS A 294 12.54 -4.68 0.62
N GLY A 295 12.74 -4.81 1.94
CA GLY A 295 14.02 -4.59 2.63
C GLY A 295 15.22 -5.44 2.17
N SER A 296 15.01 -6.58 1.50
CA SER A 296 16.14 -7.42 1.06
C SER A 296 16.96 -6.80 -0.08
N ILE A 297 16.40 -5.83 -0.81
CA ILE A 297 17.01 -5.35 -2.05
C ILE A 297 18.19 -4.40 -1.77
N PHE A 298 18.16 -3.64 -0.68
CA PHE A 298 19.19 -2.63 -0.38
C PHE A 298 20.41 -3.19 0.37
N LEU A 299 20.31 -4.41 0.93
CA LEU A 299 21.40 -5.08 1.67
C LEU A 299 22.38 -5.86 0.76
N SER A 300 22.10 -5.93 -0.54
CA SER A 300 22.99 -6.57 -1.51
C SER A 300 24.14 -5.64 -1.86
N ALA A 301 25.36 -6.00 -1.44
CA ALA A 301 26.63 -5.38 -1.86
C ALA A 301 26.83 -5.29 -3.40
N ASN A 302 25.98 -5.97 -4.19
CA ASN A 302 25.99 -5.95 -5.65
C ASN A 302 25.06 -4.89 -6.29
N ASN A 303 24.35 -4.08 -5.50
CA ASN A 303 23.64 -2.90 -6.03
C ASN A 303 24.57 -1.68 -6.25
N ALA A 304 25.88 -1.85 -6.05
CA ALA A 304 26.93 -0.90 -6.43
C ALA A 304 26.97 -0.57 -7.95
N GLY A 305 26.04 -1.10 -8.76
CA GLY A 305 25.90 -0.82 -10.19
C GLY A 305 24.57 -0.21 -10.62
N VAL A 306 23.56 -0.09 -9.75
CA VAL A 306 22.28 0.57 -10.09
C VAL A 306 22.27 1.98 -9.47
N HIS A 307 23.17 2.82 -9.97
CA HIS A 307 23.21 4.25 -9.63
C HIS A 307 22.07 5.00 -10.34
N LEU A 308 20.83 4.80 -9.89
CA LEU A 308 19.87 5.91 -9.98
C LEU A 308 20.17 6.81 -8.79
N SER A 309 20.42 8.10 -9.03
CA SER A 309 20.43 9.04 -7.91
C SER A 309 19.10 8.90 -7.14
N PRO A 310 19.12 8.91 -5.80
CA PRO A 310 17.90 8.79 -4.99
C PRO A 310 16.77 9.72 -5.46
N ASP A 311 17.12 10.88 -6.01
CA ASP A 311 16.21 11.90 -6.52
C ASP A 311 15.47 11.47 -7.80
N HIS A 312 16.16 10.87 -8.77
CA HIS A 312 15.53 10.43 -10.03
C HIS A 312 14.55 9.27 -9.81
N ALA A 313 14.93 8.31 -8.95
CA ALA A 313 14.06 7.19 -8.60
C ALA A 313 12.79 7.66 -7.87
N SER A 314 12.92 8.70 -7.03
CA SER A 314 11.79 9.27 -6.30
C SER A 314 10.84 10.04 -7.23
N SER A 315 11.37 10.77 -8.23
CA SER A 315 10.58 11.55 -9.19
C SER A 315 9.63 10.70 -10.04
N ASN A 316 10.10 9.59 -10.60
CA ASN A 316 9.25 8.70 -11.41
C ASN A 316 8.15 8.03 -10.59
N VAL A 317 8.49 7.61 -9.36
CA VAL A 317 7.53 7.05 -8.40
C VAL A 317 6.43 8.06 -8.10
N VAL A 318 6.82 9.29 -7.75
CA VAL A 318 5.89 10.38 -7.48
C VAL A 318 5.03 10.69 -8.70
N HIS A 319 5.61 10.80 -9.90
CA HIS A 319 4.88 11.07 -11.13
C HIS A 319 3.82 9.98 -11.43
N ARG A 320 4.16 8.70 -11.25
CA ARG A 320 3.22 7.59 -11.45
C ARG A 320 2.12 7.56 -10.39
N ALA A 321 2.45 7.86 -9.13
CA ALA A 321 1.48 7.95 -8.04
C ALA A 321 0.48 9.10 -8.27
N GLU A 322 0.96 10.28 -8.65
CA GLU A 322 0.13 11.42 -9.03
C GLU A 322 -0.74 11.11 -10.26
N GLY A 323 -0.17 10.43 -11.26
CA GLY A 323 -0.92 9.95 -12.40
C GLY A 323 -2.06 8.99 -12.03
N LEU A 324 -1.85 8.12 -11.03
CA LEU A 324 -2.91 7.25 -10.49
C LEU A 324 -3.98 8.09 -9.78
N PHE A 325 -3.61 8.99 -8.88
CA PHE A 325 -4.57 9.84 -8.18
C PHE A 325 -5.43 10.65 -9.15
N LYS A 326 -4.83 11.17 -10.23
CA LYS A 326 -5.57 11.84 -11.30
C LYS A 326 -6.58 10.93 -11.99
N ARG A 327 -6.24 9.67 -12.31
CA ARG A 327 -7.19 8.71 -12.92
C ARG A 327 -8.31 8.33 -11.97
N LEU A 328 -8.03 8.23 -10.67
CA LEU A 328 -9.01 7.98 -9.63
C LEU A 328 -9.86 9.21 -9.29
N SER A 329 -9.63 10.36 -9.93
CA SER A 329 -10.27 11.65 -9.62
C SER A 329 -10.11 12.05 -8.14
N ILE A 330 -8.96 11.71 -7.55
CA ILE A 330 -8.61 12.11 -6.20
C ILE A 330 -8.17 13.57 -6.20
N ILE A 331 -8.90 14.39 -5.46
CA ILE A 331 -8.63 15.81 -5.26
C ILE A 331 -8.55 16.02 -3.75
N PRO A 332 -7.47 16.62 -3.20
CA PRO A 332 -7.38 16.89 -1.78
C PRO A 332 -8.58 17.68 -1.27
N ILE A 333 -9.16 17.21 -0.19
CA ILE A 333 -10.32 17.82 0.47
C ILE A 333 -9.88 18.67 1.65
N SER A 334 -10.41 19.90 1.75
CA SER A 334 -10.16 20.76 2.90
C SER A 334 -10.87 20.23 4.14
N GLY A 335 -10.24 20.40 5.29
CA GLY A 335 -10.87 20.08 6.57
C GLY A 335 -11.70 21.25 7.11
N ILE A 336 -11.75 21.36 8.43
CA ILE A 336 -12.39 22.51 9.11
C ILE A 336 -11.69 23.81 8.68
N GLU A 337 -12.49 24.72 8.15
CA GLU A 337 -12.10 26.10 7.85
C GLU A 337 -12.42 27.01 9.05
N ALA A 338 -11.62 28.06 9.23
CA ALA A 338 -11.75 29.02 10.32
C ALA A 338 -12.97 29.94 10.13
#